data_AF-A0A098CJC9-F1
#
_entry.id   AF-A0A098CJC9-F1
#
_cell.length_a   1.000
_cell.length_b   1.000
_cell.length_c   1.000
_cell.angle_alpha   90.00
_cell.angle_beta   90.00
_cell.angle_gamma   90.00
#
_symmetry.space_group_name_H-M   'P 1'
#
loop_
_entity.id
_entity.type
_entity.pdbx_description
1 polymer ?
#
loop_
_entity_poly.entity_id
_entity_poly.type
_entity_poly.pdbx_seq_one_letter_code
_entity_poly.pdbx_strand_id
1 'polypeptide(L)'
;SVHALASVRAVENAIGIAVPPTAELIRNILMATLYVHDHIVHFYHLHALDWVDIVNALKADPKKAAELAQSFSKWDKNTPAYFSGVQDKIKSFAASGLGIFANGYWGHPAYKLPAEVNLIAVAHYLDALEWQKEIVKIHAVFGGKNPHPNYLVGGVPCSIDMNEVAAINSERLNLVSKLISQADEFVNEVYIPDLLAVASFYKDWAKWGGGLSNYMSYGEYPTQGYGKPESFKYPRGVVLDRDLSTVHPVNPIDPNEIKEYISSSWYSYDGGDGAGLHPWAGETILNYTGPKPPFETLEGHQKYSFLKTPRWKEQPMEVGPLSRLIVAYAAGHTDVQELVKDTLGKLNVPVGALFSTLGRTAARGLDAALAMGWLKEFFGQLMDRVKINEVSTFNGEKWEPKSWPADAEGVGLVEAPRGALAHYIKIKNGAIDNYQLVVPTTWNGSPRDAKQVRSAFEQSLIGTPVASLEQPVEIIRTIHS
;
A
#
# COMPACT_ATOMS: atom_id res chain seq x y z
N SER A 1 -1.89 -4.23 -11.76
CA SER A 1 -2.75 -4.68 -10.66
C SER A 1 -1.91 -5.59 -9.80
N VAL A 2 -1.81 -5.34 -8.50
CA VAL A 2 -0.93 -6.13 -7.61
C VAL A 2 -1.34 -7.61 -7.53
N HIS A 3 -2.63 -7.89 -7.60
CA HIS A 3 -3.16 -9.26 -7.67
C HIS A 3 -2.75 -9.99 -8.96
N ALA A 4 -2.55 -9.28 -10.07
CA ALA A 4 -2.06 -9.91 -11.30
C ALA A 4 -0.60 -10.35 -11.13
N LEU A 5 0.24 -9.55 -10.46
CA LEU A 5 1.61 -9.92 -10.11
C LEU A 5 1.65 -11.14 -9.18
N ALA A 6 0.84 -11.13 -8.12
CA ALA A 6 0.73 -12.28 -7.21
C ALA A 6 0.22 -13.53 -7.94
N SER A 7 -0.74 -13.38 -8.84
CA SER A 7 -1.28 -14.49 -9.63
C SER A 7 -0.25 -15.10 -10.57
N VAL A 8 0.48 -14.29 -11.34
CA VAL A 8 1.51 -14.84 -12.23
C VAL A 8 2.61 -15.51 -11.41
N ARG A 9 3.06 -14.92 -10.30
CA ARG A 9 4.04 -15.57 -9.40
C ARG A 9 3.54 -16.90 -8.83
N ALA A 10 2.25 -17.00 -8.48
CA ALA A 10 1.68 -18.25 -7.96
C ALA A 10 1.69 -19.36 -9.01
N VAL A 11 1.29 -19.05 -10.24
CA VAL A 11 1.33 -20.01 -11.35
C VAL A 11 2.78 -20.37 -11.70
N GLU A 12 3.67 -19.38 -11.76
CA GLU A 12 5.08 -19.59 -12.08
C GLU A 12 5.79 -20.45 -11.05
N ASN A 13 5.46 -20.27 -9.77
CA ASN A 13 5.90 -21.12 -8.68
C ASN A 13 5.36 -22.55 -8.82
N ALA A 14 4.07 -22.72 -9.11
CA ALA A 14 3.44 -24.04 -9.27
C ALA A 14 4.07 -24.85 -10.41
N ILE A 15 4.26 -24.23 -11.57
CA ILE A 15 4.79 -24.92 -12.75
C ILE A 15 6.32 -24.90 -12.82
N GLY A 16 7.00 -24.14 -11.95
CA GLY A 16 8.45 -24.00 -11.91
C GLY A 16 9.02 -23.39 -13.20
N ILE A 17 8.55 -22.21 -13.59
CA ILE A 17 9.09 -21.43 -14.72
C ILE A 17 9.92 -20.24 -14.22
N ALA A 18 11.09 -20.03 -14.83
CA ALA A 18 11.94 -18.88 -14.54
C ALA A 18 11.57 -17.69 -15.44
N VAL A 19 11.47 -16.50 -14.84
CA VAL A 19 11.15 -15.26 -15.55
C VAL A 19 12.46 -14.59 -16.01
N PRO A 20 12.54 -14.07 -17.26
CA PRO A 20 13.71 -13.34 -17.71
C PRO A 20 14.01 -12.12 -16.82
N PRO A 21 15.29 -11.79 -16.56
CA PRO A 21 15.65 -10.65 -15.70
C PRO A 21 15.04 -9.31 -16.16
N THR A 22 14.94 -9.08 -17.46
CA THR A 22 14.31 -7.86 -18.02
C THR A 22 12.82 -7.79 -17.70
N ALA A 23 12.12 -8.93 -17.72
CA ALA A 23 10.72 -8.99 -17.32
C ALA A 23 10.52 -8.78 -15.81
N GLU A 24 11.43 -9.30 -14.98
CA GLU A 24 11.43 -9.03 -13.53
C GLU A 24 11.61 -7.53 -13.24
N LEU A 25 12.56 -6.87 -13.92
CA LEU A 25 12.74 -5.42 -13.80
C LEU A 25 11.49 -4.63 -14.22
N ILE A 26 10.84 -5.00 -15.32
CA ILE A 26 9.59 -4.35 -15.74
C ILE A 26 8.49 -4.56 -14.69
N ARG A 27 8.38 -5.75 -14.10
CA ARG A 27 7.44 -6.01 -12.99
C ARG A 27 7.76 -5.14 -11.77
N ASN A 28 9.04 -4.96 -11.42
CA ASN A 28 9.46 -4.07 -10.34
C ASN A 28 9.12 -2.59 -10.65
N ILE A 29 9.31 -2.13 -11.89
CA ILE A 29 8.92 -0.79 -12.34
C ILE A 29 7.41 -0.58 -12.21
N LEU A 30 6.60 -1.53 -12.67
CA LEU A 30 5.14 -1.49 -12.50
C LEU A 30 4.76 -1.46 -11.01
N MET A 31 5.46 -2.24 -10.20
CA MET A 31 5.18 -2.30 -8.76
C MET A 31 5.51 -0.99 -8.04
N ALA A 32 6.69 -0.42 -8.32
CA ALA A 32 7.12 0.84 -7.73
C ALA A 32 6.25 2.02 -8.20
N THR A 33 5.84 2.01 -9.47
CA THR A 33 4.86 2.97 -10.00
C THR A 33 3.53 2.90 -9.23
N LEU A 34 3.03 1.68 -8.96
CA LEU A 34 1.82 1.49 -8.15
C LEU A 34 2.01 2.03 -6.73
N TYR A 35 3.14 1.78 -6.09
CA TYR A 35 3.42 2.28 -4.74
C TYR A 35 3.37 3.80 -4.67
N VAL A 36 4.09 4.47 -5.57
CA VAL A 36 4.15 5.93 -5.60
C VAL A 36 2.77 6.53 -5.90
N HIS A 37 2.02 5.94 -6.84
CA HIS A 37 0.64 6.36 -7.16
C HIS A 37 -0.34 6.15 -5.99
N ASP A 38 -0.44 4.92 -5.45
CA ASP A 38 -1.41 4.56 -4.42
C ASP A 38 -1.16 5.34 -3.14
N HIS A 39 0.10 5.48 -2.72
CA HIS A 39 0.45 6.18 -1.47
C HIS A 39 0.13 7.68 -1.53
N ILE A 40 0.37 8.34 -2.67
CA ILE A 40 0.05 9.76 -2.85
C ILE A 40 -1.47 9.96 -2.94
N VAL A 41 -2.17 9.14 -3.74
CA VAL A 41 -3.65 9.21 -3.83
C VAL A 41 -4.28 8.95 -2.47
N HIS A 42 -3.76 7.98 -1.72
CA HIS A 42 -4.22 7.70 -0.38
C HIS A 42 -4.01 8.89 0.56
N PHE A 43 -2.80 9.44 0.61
CA PHE A 43 -2.50 10.55 1.51
C PHE A 43 -3.41 11.74 1.24
N TYR A 44 -3.52 12.21 0.00
CA TYR A 44 -4.32 13.38 -0.30
C TYR A 44 -5.82 13.09 -0.34
N HIS A 45 -6.25 12.09 -1.14
CA HIS A 45 -7.65 11.94 -1.52
C HIS A 45 -8.46 11.03 -0.59
N LEU A 46 -7.80 10.28 0.30
CA LEU A 46 -8.48 9.44 1.30
C LEU A 46 -8.22 9.91 2.73
N HIS A 47 -7.00 10.36 3.03
CA HIS A 47 -6.57 10.56 4.42
C HIS A 47 -6.42 12.04 4.83
N ALA A 48 -6.03 12.94 3.91
CA ALA A 48 -5.69 14.32 4.27
C ALA A 48 -6.87 15.09 4.88
N LEU A 49 -8.11 14.83 4.43
CA LEU A 49 -9.30 15.49 4.96
C LEU A 49 -9.62 15.13 6.42
N ASP A 50 -8.97 14.10 6.96
CA ASP A 50 -9.05 13.81 8.40
C ASP A 50 -8.21 14.80 9.22
N TRP A 51 -7.21 15.44 8.60
CA TRP A 51 -6.21 16.32 9.22
C TRP A 51 -6.30 17.78 8.78
N VAL A 52 -6.88 18.01 7.60
CA VAL A 52 -6.97 19.30 6.92
C VAL A 52 -8.41 19.81 6.94
N ASP A 53 -8.60 21.00 7.49
CA ASP A 53 -9.88 21.70 7.50
C ASP A 53 -9.97 22.64 6.30
N ILE A 54 -10.76 22.24 5.31
CA ILE A 54 -10.93 22.98 4.06
C ILE A 54 -11.67 24.32 4.26
N VAL A 55 -12.53 24.43 5.27
CA VAL A 55 -13.29 25.66 5.55
C VAL A 55 -12.35 26.65 6.22
N ASN A 56 -11.47 26.16 7.10
CA ASN A 56 -10.43 26.98 7.69
C ASN A 56 -9.41 27.51 6.66
N ALA A 57 -9.15 26.78 5.58
CA ALA A 57 -8.30 27.25 4.46
C ALA A 57 -8.81 28.56 3.82
N LEU A 58 -10.12 28.83 3.88
CA LEU A 58 -10.70 30.07 3.34
C LEU A 58 -10.32 31.33 4.14
N LYS A 59 -9.80 31.16 5.35
CA LYS A 59 -9.34 32.25 6.23
C LYS A 59 -7.85 32.56 6.07
N ALA A 60 -7.13 31.77 5.27
CA ALA A 60 -5.69 31.90 5.12
C ALA A 60 -5.31 33.19 4.38
N ASP A 61 -4.16 33.76 4.74
CA ASP A 61 -3.46 34.76 3.92
C ASP A 61 -2.63 34.04 2.84
N PRO A 62 -2.97 34.17 1.54
CA PRO A 62 -2.25 33.48 0.46
C PRO A 62 -0.77 33.84 0.38
N LYS A 63 -0.38 35.06 0.79
CA LYS A 63 1.03 35.47 0.80
C LYS A 63 1.80 34.73 1.88
N LYS A 64 1.25 34.62 3.09
CA LYS A 64 1.87 33.86 4.19
C LYS A 64 1.90 32.36 3.90
N ALA A 65 0.85 31.82 3.27
CA ALA A 65 0.85 30.45 2.80
C ALA A 65 1.99 30.20 1.81
N ALA A 66 2.22 31.11 0.86
CA ALA A 66 3.35 31.03 -0.06
C ALA A 66 4.70 31.09 0.63
N GLU A 67 4.92 32.08 1.50
CA GLU A 67 6.16 32.24 2.27
C GLU A 67 6.45 30.97 3.12
N LEU A 68 5.41 30.40 3.73
CA LEU A 68 5.53 29.18 4.52
C LEU A 68 5.86 27.97 3.63
N ALA A 69 5.15 27.75 2.53
CA ALA A 69 5.43 26.64 1.61
C ALA A 69 6.85 26.70 1.02
N GLN A 70 7.30 27.90 0.64
CA GLN A 70 8.66 28.16 0.13
C GLN A 70 9.76 27.88 1.17
N SER A 71 9.43 27.90 2.46
CA SER A 71 10.39 27.61 3.54
C SER A 71 10.80 26.14 3.61
N PHE A 72 9.98 25.23 3.07
CA PHE A 72 10.21 23.79 3.16
C PHE A 72 10.15 23.05 1.82
N SER A 73 9.77 23.70 0.73
CA SER A 73 9.63 23.10 -0.60
C SER A 73 9.99 24.10 -1.71
N LYS A 74 10.64 23.59 -2.77
CA LYS A 74 10.97 24.34 -3.99
C LYS A 74 9.92 24.22 -5.08
N TRP A 75 8.76 23.64 -4.78
CA TRP A 75 7.66 23.48 -5.72
C TRP A 75 7.28 24.83 -6.36
N ASP A 76 7.27 24.88 -7.69
CA ASP A 76 7.16 26.12 -8.46
C ASP A 76 5.81 26.83 -8.28
N LYS A 77 4.76 26.08 -7.93
CA LYS A 77 3.42 26.61 -7.64
C LYS A 77 3.30 27.24 -6.25
N ASN A 78 4.35 27.23 -5.41
CA ASN A 78 4.33 27.90 -4.11
C ASN A 78 4.36 29.43 -4.26
N THR A 79 3.30 30.03 -4.80
CA THR A 79 3.19 31.46 -5.09
C THR A 79 1.91 32.05 -4.52
N PRO A 80 1.91 33.34 -4.10
CA PRO A 80 0.69 33.97 -3.59
C PRO A 80 -0.46 33.96 -4.62
N ALA A 81 -0.15 34.11 -5.90
CA ALA A 81 -1.15 34.10 -6.97
C ALA A 81 -1.84 32.74 -7.10
N TYR A 82 -1.07 31.64 -7.01
CA TYR A 82 -1.63 30.29 -7.07
C TYR A 82 -2.53 30.00 -5.87
N PHE A 83 -2.07 30.29 -4.65
CA PHE A 83 -2.86 30.07 -3.44
C PHE A 83 -4.13 30.92 -3.40
N SER A 84 -4.09 32.17 -3.86
CA SER A 84 -5.28 33.00 -4.03
C SER A 84 -6.28 32.36 -5.01
N GLY A 85 -5.79 31.88 -6.17
CA GLY A 85 -6.63 31.22 -7.17
C GLY A 85 -7.28 29.93 -6.64
N VAL A 86 -6.54 29.13 -5.86
CA VAL A 86 -7.10 27.94 -5.18
C VAL A 86 -8.16 28.36 -4.17
N GLN A 87 -7.89 29.37 -3.34
CA GLN A 87 -8.85 29.86 -2.36
C GLN A 87 -10.14 30.37 -3.02
N ASP A 88 -10.04 31.13 -4.11
CA ASP A 88 -11.19 31.64 -4.86
C ASP A 88 -11.98 30.51 -5.53
N LYS A 89 -11.31 29.46 -6.01
CA LYS A 89 -11.95 28.25 -6.54
C LYS A 89 -12.77 27.55 -5.46
N ILE A 90 -12.24 27.40 -4.25
CA ILE A 90 -12.95 26.77 -3.13
C ILE A 90 -14.14 27.64 -2.68
N LYS A 91 -13.97 28.97 -2.59
CA LYS A 91 -15.07 29.90 -2.27
C LYS A 91 -16.21 29.79 -3.30
N SER A 92 -15.86 29.77 -4.58
CA SER A 92 -16.83 29.66 -5.68
C SER A 92 -17.57 28.33 -5.65
N PHE A 93 -16.85 27.24 -5.36
CA PHE A 93 -17.44 25.91 -5.19
C PHE A 93 -18.38 25.86 -3.98
N ALA A 94 -17.97 26.37 -2.82
CA ALA A 94 -18.81 26.43 -1.63
C ALA A 94 -20.10 27.24 -1.86
N ALA A 95 -20.05 28.28 -2.69
CA ALA A 95 -21.23 29.07 -3.07
C ALA A 95 -22.21 28.33 -4.00
N SER A 96 -21.75 27.35 -4.78
CA SER A 96 -22.60 26.55 -5.69
C SER A 96 -23.04 25.21 -5.10
N GLY A 97 -22.48 24.82 -3.96
CA GLY A 97 -22.78 23.58 -3.22
C GLY A 97 -21.51 22.81 -2.86
N LEU A 98 -21.49 22.17 -1.69
CA LEU A 98 -20.25 21.59 -1.14
C LEU A 98 -19.88 20.19 -1.70
N GLY A 99 -20.73 19.54 -2.49
CA GLY A 99 -20.42 18.24 -3.10
C GLY A 99 -19.86 17.22 -2.08
N ILE A 100 -18.68 16.66 -2.37
CA ILE A 100 -17.98 15.71 -1.47
C ILE A 100 -17.55 16.31 -0.12
N PHE A 101 -17.59 17.63 0.01
CA PHE A 101 -17.27 18.35 1.25
C PHE A 101 -18.51 18.66 2.10
N ALA A 102 -19.71 18.34 1.60
CA ALA A 102 -20.93 18.50 2.38
C ALA A 102 -20.89 17.60 3.62
N ASN A 103 -21.38 18.10 4.76
CA ASN A 103 -21.42 17.39 6.04
C ASN A 103 -20.07 16.85 6.53
N GLY A 104 -18.95 17.42 6.06
CA GLY A 104 -17.63 17.16 6.65
C GLY A 104 -17.52 17.74 8.07
N TYR A 105 -16.55 17.26 8.83
CA TYR A 105 -16.37 17.63 10.24
C TYR A 105 -15.64 18.98 10.44
N TRP A 106 -15.84 19.93 9.54
CA TRP A 106 -15.13 21.20 9.52
C TRP A 106 -15.34 22.00 10.82
N GLY A 107 -14.27 22.56 11.38
CA GLY A 107 -14.27 23.23 12.68
C GLY A 107 -14.23 22.29 13.89
N HIS A 108 -14.20 20.97 13.71
CA HIS A 108 -14.06 20.03 14.82
C HIS A 108 -12.75 20.29 15.61
N PRO A 109 -12.75 20.21 16.96
CA PRO A 109 -11.59 20.55 17.79
C PRO A 109 -10.36 19.66 17.55
N ALA A 110 -10.54 18.51 16.89
CA ALA A 110 -9.43 17.66 16.50
C ALA A 110 -8.62 18.20 15.32
N TYR A 111 -9.08 19.22 14.58
CA TYR A 111 -8.29 19.92 13.56
C TYR A 111 -7.40 20.98 14.20
N LYS A 112 -6.09 20.91 13.94
CA LYS A 112 -5.07 21.74 14.60
C LYS A 112 -4.25 22.62 13.66
N LEU A 113 -4.41 22.43 12.35
CA LEU A 113 -3.63 23.16 11.36
C LEU A 113 -4.06 24.64 11.31
N PRO A 114 -3.11 25.59 11.24
CA PRO A 114 -3.43 26.99 10.94
C PRO A 114 -4.00 27.12 9.52
N ALA A 115 -4.68 28.23 9.24
CA ALA A 115 -5.38 28.43 7.97
C ALA A 115 -4.41 28.31 6.77
N GLU A 116 -3.21 28.85 6.89
CA GLU A 116 -2.17 28.82 5.84
C GLU A 116 -1.76 27.38 5.49
N VAL A 117 -1.55 26.51 6.50
CA VAL A 117 -1.18 25.11 6.25
C VAL A 117 -2.34 24.33 5.64
N ASN A 118 -3.59 24.63 6.04
CA ASN A 118 -4.75 24.05 5.38
C ASN A 118 -4.84 24.47 3.91
N LEU A 119 -4.59 25.74 3.58
CA LEU A 119 -4.60 26.21 2.19
C LEU A 119 -3.51 25.55 1.34
N ILE A 120 -2.31 25.37 1.88
CA ILE A 120 -1.24 24.62 1.21
C ILE A 120 -1.68 23.18 0.92
N ALA A 121 -2.16 22.47 1.95
CA ALA A 121 -2.57 21.08 1.81
C ALA A 121 -3.75 20.91 0.83
N VAL A 122 -4.70 21.85 0.79
CA VAL A 122 -5.81 21.81 -0.19
C VAL A 122 -5.31 22.10 -1.61
N ALA A 123 -4.36 23.01 -1.78
CA ALA A 123 -3.74 23.25 -3.10
C ALA A 123 -3.04 21.98 -3.59
N HIS A 124 -2.24 21.34 -2.74
CA HIS A 124 -1.53 20.11 -3.06
C HIS A 124 -2.46 18.90 -3.23
N TYR A 125 -3.60 18.85 -2.54
CA TYR A 125 -4.67 17.88 -2.80
C TYR A 125 -5.16 17.96 -4.25
N LEU A 126 -5.37 19.17 -4.77
CA LEU A 126 -5.81 19.41 -6.14
C LEU A 126 -4.70 19.11 -7.15
N ASP A 127 -3.46 19.48 -6.85
CA ASP A 127 -2.30 19.15 -7.67
C ASP A 127 -2.08 17.63 -7.75
N ALA A 128 -2.22 16.91 -6.64
CA ALA A 128 -2.12 15.46 -6.59
C ALA A 128 -3.19 14.79 -7.45
N LEU A 129 -4.41 15.36 -7.51
CA LEU A 129 -5.51 14.82 -8.31
C LEU A 129 -5.22 14.91 -9.82
N GLU A 130 -4.53 15.98 -10.23
CA GLU A 130 -4.08 16.18 -11.61
C GLU A 130 -2.83 15.35 -11.93
N TRP A 131 -1.86 15.32 -11.03
CA TRP A 131 -0.59 14.61 -11.19
C TRP A 131 -0.76 13.08 -11.26
N GLN A 132 -1.66 12.51 -10.44
CA GLN A 132 -1.75 11.04 -10.29
C GLN A 132 -2.08 10.31 -11.60
N LYS A 133 -2.76 10.97 -12.55
CA LYS A 133 -3.08 10.38 -13.86
C LYS A 133 -1.87 10.30 -14.80
N GLU A 134 -0.80 11.04 -14.49
CA GLU A 134 0.42 11.07 -15.29
C GLU A 134 1.33 9.88 -14.95
N ILE A 135 1.64 9.66 -13.67
CA ILE A 135 2.54 8.57 -13.25
C ILE A 135 2.06 7.19 -13.74
N VAL A 136 0.75 6.96 -13.76
CA VAL A 136 0.16 5.69 -14.22
C VAL A 136 0.32 5.44 -15.72
N LYS A 137 0.74 6.43 -16.52
CA LYS A 137 1.11 6.19 -17.92
C LYS A 137 2.31 5.26 -18.06
N ILE A 138 3.15 5.10 -17.03
CA ILE A 138 4.19 4.05 -16.99
C ILE A 138 3.53 2.65 -17.06
N HIS A 139 2.43 2.43 -16.33
CA HIS A 139 1.64 1.18 -16.49
C HIS A 139 1.03 1.06 -17.89
N ALA A 140 0.60 2.16 -18.50
CA ALA A 140 0.05 2.12 -19.85
C ALA A 140 1.10 1.73 -20.89
N VAL A 141 2.35 2.21 -20.74
CA VAL A 141 3.47 1.84 -21.62
C VAL A 141 3.77 0.35 -21.53
N PHE A 142 4.02 -0.19 -20.33
CA PHE A 142 4.46 -1.58 -20.19
C PHE A 142 3.31 -2.60 -20.10
N GLY A 143 2.13 -2.18 -19.65
CA GLY A 143 0.99 -3.07 -19.38
C GLY A 143 -0.26 -2.74 -20.20
N GLY A 144 -0.20 -1.74 -21.10
CA GLY A 144 -1.26 -1.37 -22.04
C GLY A 144 -2.34 -0.42 -21.48
N LYS A 145 -2.62 -0.44 -20.18
CA LYS A 145 -3.62 0.45 -19.54
C LYS A 145 -3.44 0.61 -18.03
N ASN A 146 -4.07 1.64 -17.48
CA ASN A 146 -4.36 1.77 -16.06
C ASN A 146 -5.77 2.39 -15.91
N PRO A 147 -6.66 1.87 -15.04
CA PRO A 147 -6.49 0.70 -14.16
C PRO A 147 -6.35 -0.64 -14.88
N HIS A 148 -5.92 -1.66 -14.15
CA HIS A 148 -5.76 -3.06 -14.62
C HIS A 148 -4.80 -3.26 -15.81
N PRO A 149 -3.49 -2.95 -15.68
CA PRO A 149 -2.49 -3.35 -16.67
C PRO A 149 -2.42 -4.88 -16.81
N ASN A 150 -2.01 -5.33 -17.99
CA ASN A 150 -1.87 -6.74 -18.34
C ASN A 150 -0.54 -7.32 -17.83
N TYR A 151 -0.57 -8.60 -17.44
CA TYR A 151 0.60 -9.39 -17.03
C TYR A 151 0.60 -10.70 -17.82
N LEU A 152 1.73 -11.42 -17.81
CA LEU A 152 1.91 -12.67 -18.52
C LEU A 152 2.66 -13.68 -17.63
N VAL A 153 2.15 -14.90 -17.48
CA VAL A 153 2.90 -16.00 -16.85
C VAL A 153 4.15 -16.25 -17.67
N GLY A 154 5.33 -16.27 -17.04
CA GLY A 154 6.62 -16.42 -17.71
C GLY A 154 7.29 -15.10 -18.11
N GLY A 155 6.68 -13.94 -17.87
CA GLY A 155 7.30 -12.65 -18.20
C GLY A 155 6.38 -11.44 -18.17
N VAL A 156 6.50 -10.60 -19.20
CA VAL A 156 5.62 -9.46 -19.45
C VAL A 156 5.23 -9.44 -20.94
N PRO A 157 4.04 -8.95 -21.30
CA PRO A 157 3.56 -9.00 -22.68
C PRO A 157 4.22 -7.95 -23.59
N CYS A 158 4.87 -6.93 -23.03
CA CYS A 158 5.54 -5.89 -23.80
C CYS A 158 6.92 -6.36 -24.29
N SER A 159 7.09 -6.50 -25.60
CA SER A 159 8.38 -6.70 -26.23
C SER A 159 9.17 -5.39 -26.30
N ILE A 160 10.50 -5.49 -26.26
CA ILE A 160 11.40 -4.35 -26.44
C ILE A 160 12.16 -4.55 -27.74
N ASP A 161 12.08 -3.57 -28.64
CA ASP A 161 12.83 -3.51 -29.88
C ASP A 161 12.97 -2.04 -30.29
N MET A 162 14.22 -1.59 -30.50
CA MET A 162 14.51 -0.19 -30.81
C MET A 162 14.18 0.19 -32.26
N ASN A 163 13.94 -0.79 -33.14
CA ASN A 163 13.67 -0.60 -34.56
C ASN A 163 12.21 -0.87 -34.95
N GLU A 164 11.40 -1.41 -34.03
CA GLU A 164 9.99 -1.73 -34.27
C GLU A 164 9.07 -0.67 -33.65
N VAL A 165 8.11 -0.19 -34.45
CA VAL A 165 7.19 0.88 -34.03
C VAL A 165 6.13 0.34 -33.06
N ALA A 166 5.76 -0.94 -33.21
CA ALA A 166 4.78 -1.60 -32.36
C ALA A 166 5.35 -2.09 -31.01
N ALA A 167 6.67 -2.08 -30.82
CA ALA A 167 7.34 -2.53 -29.60
C ALA A 167 7.65 -1.36 -28.64
N ILE A 168 8.15 -1.68 -27.45
CA ILE A 168 8.77 -0.67 -26.57
C ILE A 168 10.10 -0.26 -27.21
N ASN A 169 10.13 0.96 -27.71
CA ASN A 169 11.29 1.57 -28.35
C ASN A 169 11.75 2.84 -27.59
N SER A 170 12.75 3.53 -28.14
CA SER A 170 13.34 4.74 -27.54
C SER A 170 12.32 5.83 -27.21
N GLU A 171 11.27 6.02 -28.03
CA GLU A 171 10.22 7.02 -27.76
C GLU A 171 9.46 6.68 -26.48
N ARG A 172 9.06 5.40 -26.33
CA ARG A 172 8.33 4.91 -25.15
C ARG A 172 9.19 4.97 -23.89
N LEU A 173 10.47 4.62 -23.99
CA LEU A 173 11.41 4.70 -22.87
C LEU A 173 11.68 6.16 -22.46
N ASN A 174 11.79 7.09 -23.41
CA ASN A 174 11.92 8.51 -23.12
C ASN A 174 10.69 9.08 -22.41
N LEU A 175 9.48 8.65 -22.80
CA LEU A 175 8.25 9.00 -22.08
C LEU A 175 8.30 8.49 -20.63
N VAL A 176 8.69 7.24 -20.39
CA VAL A 176 8.83 6.69 -19.03
C VAL A 176 9.84 7.48 -18.22
N SER A 177 11.01 7.80 -18.79
CA SER A 177 12.04 8.62 -18.14
C SER A 177 11.48 9.98 -17.68
N LYS A 178 10.75 10.69 -18.56
CA LYS A 178 10.09 11.95 -18.23
C LYS A 178 9.10 11.81 -17.07
N LEU A 179 8.25 10.78 -17.12
CA LEU A 179 7.23 10.53 -16.09
C LEU A 179 7.87 10.21 -14.73
N ILE A 180 8.97 9.47 -14.72
CA ILE A 180 9.75 9.17 -13.51
C ILE A 180 10.32 10.46 -12.91
N SER A 181 10.89 11.36 -13.71
CA SER A 181 11.39 12.65 -13.23
C SER A 181 10.29 13.53 -12.63
N GLN A 182 9.12 13.58 -13.28
CA GLN A 182 7.95 14.31 -12.76
C GLN A 182 7.39 13.71 -11.48
N ALA A 183 7.44 12.38 -11.34
CA ALA A 183 7.06 11.70 -10.11
C ALA A 183 8.05 11.97 -8.97
N ASP A 184 9.36 11.97 -9.28
CA ASP A 184 10.42 12.26 -8.30
C ASP A 184 10.28 13.68 -7.73
N GLU A 185 10.03 14.67 -8.59
CA GLU A 185 9.77 16.05 -8.18
C GLU A 185 8.55 16.13 -7.26
N PHE A 186 7.42 15.52 -7.65
CA PHE A 186 6.19 15.58 -6.84
C PHE A 186 6.34 14.89 -5.48
N VAL A 187 7.01 13.72 -5.43
CA VAL A 187 7.27 13.02 -4.17
C VAL A 187 8.10 13.90 -3.24
N ASN A 188 9.20 14.45 -3.74
CA ASN A 188 10.20 15.13 -2.89
C ASN A 188 9.85 16.59 -2.58
N GLU A 189 9.12 17.28 -3.45
CA GLU A 189 8.79 18.70 -3.28
C GLU A 189 7.33 18.94 -2.85
N VAL A 190 6.45 17.94 -2.92
CA VAL A 190 5.04 18.09 -2.52
C VAL A 190 4.68 17.11 -1.41
N TYR A 191 4.72 15.79 -1.69
CA TYR A 191 4.20 14.80 -0.74
C TYR A 191 4.99 14.72 0.57
N ILE A 192 6.30 14.48 0.51
CA ILE A 192 7.12 14.32 1.72
C ILE A 192 7.16 15.61 2.56
N PRO A 193 7.32 16.82 1.98
CA PRO A 193 7.26 18.04 2.77
C PRO A 193 5.90 18.26 3.45
N ASP A 194 4.79 18.03 2.75
CA ASP A 194 3.45 18.14 3.34
C ASP A 194 3.23 17.16 4.48
N LEU A 195 3.66 15.91 4.30
CA LEU A 195 3.57 14.88 5.33
C LEU A 195 4.26 15.33 6.62
N LEU A 196 5.49 15.85 6.51
CA LEU A 196 6.25 16.36 7.67
C LEU A 196 5.63 17.61 8.26
N ALA A 197 5.17 18.54 7.41
CA ALA A 197 4.53 19.78 7.84
C ALA A 197 3.24 19.47 8.63
N VAL A 198 2.35 18.63 8.11
CA VAL A 198 1.13 18.20 8.79
C VAL A 198 1.46 17.44 10.07
N ALA A 199 2.37 16.46 10.02
CA ALA A 199 2.76 15.68 11.19
C ALA A 199 3.28 16.55 12.35
N SER A 200 3.93 17.67 12.04
CA SER A 200 4.47 18.58 13.06
C SER A 200 3.41 19.17 13.99
N PHE A 201 2.16 19.32 13.54
CA PHE A 201 1.02 19.81 14.33
C PHE A 201 0.25 18.71 15.07
N TYR A 202 0.50 17.44 14.71
CA TYR A 202 -0.22 16.28 15.23
C TYR A 202 0.69 15.29 15.96
N LYS A 203 1.84 15.72 16.49
CA LYS A 203 2.78 14.84 17.22
C LYS A 203 2.14 14.08 18.39
N ASP A 204 1.05 14.58 18.95
CA ASP A 204 0.29 13.86 19.99
C ASP A 204 -0.36 12.57 19.47
N TRP A 205 -0.66 12.48 18.17
CA TRP A 205 -1.13 11.26 17.52
C TRP A 205 -0.10 10.14 17.47
N ALA A 206 1.17 10.43 17.82
CA ALA A 206 2.19 9.41 18.05
C ALA A 206 1.88 8.51 19.27
N LYS A 207 0.87 8.85 20.08
CA LYS A 207 0.47 8.10 21.28
C LYS A 207 -0.72 7.16 21.06
N TRP A 208 -1.46 7.36 19.97
CA TRP A 208 -2.76 6.70 19.73
C TRP A 208 -2.70 5.78 18.52
N GLY A 209 -3.57 4.78 18.49
CA GLY A 209 -3.64 3.89 17.34
C GLY A 209 -2.52 2.85 17.24
N GLY A 210 -1.73 2.62 18.30
CA GLY A 210 -0.57 1.72 18.19
C GLY A 210 -0.90 0.27 17.86
N GLY A 211 -2.14 -0.17 18.07
CA GLY A 211 -2.64 -1.44 17.58
C GLY A 211 -1.90 -2.65 18.16
N LEU A 212 -1.65 -3.64 17.29
CA LEU A 212 -0.91 -4.84 17.63
C LEU A 212 0.57 -4.53 17.89
N SER A 213 1.29 -5.49 18.45
CA SER A 213 2.75 -5.47 18.62
C SER A 213 3.48 -6.35 17.62
N ASN A 214 2.74 -7.06 16.76
CA ASN A 214 3.28 -8.01 15.80
C ASN A 214 3.14 -7.50 14.37
N TYR A 215 4.23 -7.56 13.60
CA TYR A 215 4.33 -7.02 12.25
C TYR A 215 4.85 -8.08 11.29
N MET A 216 4.27 -8.16 10.10
CA MET A 216 4.66 -9.13 9.09
C MET A 216 4.89 -8.49 7.72
N SER A 217 5.92 -8.96 7.03
CA SER A 217 6.24 -8.64 5.64
C SER A 217 6.62 -9.93 4.89
N TYR A 218 6.05 -10.12 3.69
CA TYR A 218 6.44 -11.20 2.77
C TYR A 218 7.69 -10.86 1.95
N GLY A 219 8.13 -9.59 1.99
CA GLY A 219 9.23 -9.04 1.21
C GLY A 219 8.87 -8.82 -0.26
N GLU A 220 9.57 -7.89 -0.91
CA GLU A 220 9.32 -7.49 -2.30
C GLU A 220 10.52 -6.79 -2.93
N TYR A 221 10.42 -6.55 -4.24
CA TYR A 221 11.45 -5.98 -5.10
C TYR A 221 12.67 -6.90 -5.20
N PRO A 222 12.49 -8.11 -5.78
CA PRO A 222 13.59 -9.02 -6.06
C PRO A 222 14.62 -8.37 -6.98
N THR A 223 15.90 -8.61 -6.70
CA THR A 223 17.01 -8.16 -7.54
C THR A 223 17.76 -9.31 -8.22
N GLN A 224 17.51 -10.56 -7.78
CA GLN A 224 18.15 -11.77 -8.31
C GLN A 224 17.15 -12.92 -8.50
N GLY A 225 15.88 -12.61 -8.79
CA GLY A 225 14.79 -13.58 -8.86
C GLY A 225 13.93 -13.60 -7.60
N TYR A 226 12.59 -13.61 -7.77
CA TYR A 226 11.64 -13.70 -6.65
C TYR A 226 11.70 -15.01 -5.84
N GLY A 227 12.47 -16.02 -6.30
CA GLY A 227 12.79 -17.22 -5.52
C GLY A 227 13.90 -17.03 -4.47
N LYS A 228 14.57 -15.87 -4.46
CA LYS A 228 15.71 -15.53 -3.58
C LYS A 228 15.36 -14.37 -2.63
N PRO A 229 14.59 -14.61 -1.56
CA PRO A 229 14.12 -13.56 -0.66
C PRO A 229 15.24 -12.76 0.02
N GLU A 230 16.44 -13.32 0.14
CA GLU A 230 17.65 -12.64 0.63
C GLU A 230 18.12 -11.50 -0.28
N SER A 231 17.67 -11.46 -1.54
CA SER A 231 18.03 -10.44 -2.53
C SER A 231 17.00 -9.31 -2.65
N PHE A 232 15.97 -9.31 -1.79
CA PHE A 232 14.87 -8.36 -1.88
C PHE A 232 15.25 -7.02 -1.27
N LYS A 233 14.76 -5.91 -1.84
CA LYS A 233 14.91 -4.59 -1.20
C LYS A 233 14.11 -4.52 0.11
N TYR A 234 12.87 -5.05 0.10
CA TYR A 234 12.11 -5.28 1.33
C TYR A 234 12.29 -6.71 1.83
N PRO A 235 12.79 -6.91 3.06
CA PRO A 235 13.00 -8.24 3.59
C PRO A 235 11.68 -8.92 3.95
N ARG A 236 11.72 -10.25 3.88
CA ARG A 236 10.69 -11.15 4.38
C ARG A 236 10.93 -11.44 5.86
N GLY A 237 9.91 -11.28 6.69
CA GLY A 237 10.01 -11.65 8.09
C GLY A 237 8.84 -11.19 8.95
N VAL A 238 8.90 -11.59 10.22
CA VAL A 238 7.97 -11.21 11.29
C VAL A 238 8.76 -10.62 12.44
N VAL A 239 8.27 -9.51 12.99
CA VAL A 239 8.70 -8.95 14.28
C VAL A 239 7.56 -9.17 15.27
N LEU A 240 7.85 -9.83 16.40
CA LEU A 240 6.89 -10.06 17.48
C LEU A 240 7.14 -9.08 18.62
N ASP A 241 6.07 -8.70 19.31
CA ASP A 241 6.15 -7.93 20.56
C ASP A 241 6.97 -6.62 20.47
N ARG A 242 7.09 -6.05 19.27
CA ARG A 242 7.96 -4.90 18.94
C ARG A 242 9.45 -5.14 19.27
N ASP A 243 9.88 -6.40 19.36
CA ASP A 243 11.29 -6.76 19.52
C ASP A 243 12.06 -6.56 18.21
N LEU A 244 12.70 -5.40 18.06
CA LEU A 244 13.50 -5.06 16.89
C LEU A 244 14.85 -5.80 16.82
N SER A 245 15.19 -6.61 17.83
CA SER A 245 16.43 -7.40 17.82
C SER A 245 16.29 -8.74 17.08
N THR A 246 15.06 -9.17 16.81
CA THR A 246 14.75 -10.48 16.24
C THR A 246 13.84 -10.34 15.02
N VAL A 247 14.24 -10.95 13.90
CA VAL A 247 13.36 -11.14 12.73
C VAL A 247 13.11 -12.64 12.56
N HIS A 248 11.86 -13.06 12.73
CA HIS A 248 11.45 -14.44 12.54
C HIS A 248 11.17 -14.72 11.04
N PRO A 249 11.55 -15.89 10.52
CA PRO A 249 11.25 -16.27 9.15
C PRO A 249 9.74 -16.51 8.96
N VAL A 250 9.27 -16.25 7.74
CA VAL A 250 7.91 -16.61 7.28
C VAL A 250 8.03 -17.69 6.23
N ASN A 251 7.40 -18.84 6.48
CA ASN A 251 7.28 -19.94 5.56
C ASN A 251 5.83 -20.07 5.06
N PRO A 252 5.53 -19.56 3.85
CA PRO A 252 4.15 -19.58 3.33
C PRO A 252 3.68 -20.99 2.96
N ILE A 253 4.56 -21.99 2.88
CA ILE A 253 4.17 -23.36 2.50
C ILE A 253 4.00 -24.30 3.70
N ASP A 254 4.33 -23.84 4.90
CA ASP A 254 4.10 -24.62 6.12
C ASP A 254 2.62 -24.48 6.54
N PRO A 255 1.85 -25.58 6.57
CA PRO A 255 0.43 -25.55 6.89
C PRO A 255 0.11 -25.08 8.33
N ASN A 256 1.12 -24.98 9.19
CA ASN A 256 0.96 -24.51 10.57
C ASN A 256 1.26 -23.02 10.75
N GLU A 257 1.81 -22.33 9.74
CA GLU A 257 2.10 -20.90 9.83
C GLU A 257 0.87 -20.07 9.53
N ILE A 258 0.47 -19.95 8.26
CA ILE A 258 -0.61 -19.07 7.85
C ILE A 258 -1.91 -19.86 7.77
N LYS A 259 -2.87 -19.54 8.64
CA LYS A 259 -4.21 -20.13 8.61
C LYS A 259 -5.28 -19.06 8.63
N GLU A 260 -6.38 -19.31 7.95
CA GLU A 260 -7.59 -18.51 8.03
C GLU A 260 -8.66 -19.21 8.89
N TYR A 261 -9.32 -18.41 9.72
CA TYR A 261 -10.43 -18.83 10.58
C TYR A 261 -11.72 -18.12 10.16
N ILE A 262 -12.86 -18.68 10.55
CA ILE A 262 -14.20 -18.16 10.20
C ILE A 262 -15.15 -18.02 11.40
N SER A 263 -14.65 -18.17 12.63
CA SER A 263 -15.48 -18.17 13.85
C SER A 263 -16.38 -16.94 14.00
N SER A 264 -15.96 -15.79 13.45
CA SER A 264 -16.70 -14.52 13.46
C SER A 264 -17.03 -14.00 12.05
N SER A 265 -16.91 -14.86 11.04
CA SER A 265 -17.05 -14.50 9.62
C SER A 265 -18.20 -15.26 8.97
N TRP A 266 -18.89 -14.66 8.01
CA TRP A 266 -20.05 -15.23 7.31
C TRP A 266 -19.69 -16.30 6.26
N TYR A 267 -19.04 -17.36 6.72
CA TYR A 267 -18.69 -18.55 5.96
C TYR A 267 -19.00 -19.83 6.75
N SER A 268 -18.96 -20.96 6.06
CA SER A 268 -18.91 -22.30 6.66
C SER A 268 -17.69 -23.03 6.17
N TYR A 269 -17.10 -23.85 7.06
CA TYR A 269 -16.09 -24.85 6.72
C TYR A 269 -16.65 -26.24 6.95
N ASP A 270 -16.27 -27.21 6.13
CA ASP A 270 -16.63 -28.61 6.32
C ASP A 270 -16.10 -29.15 7.66
N GLY A 271 -14.93 -28.67 8.09
CA GLY A 271 -14.34 -28.94 9.41
C GLY A 271 -14.96 -28.16 10.58
N GLY A 272 -15.97 -27.33 10.34
CA GLY A 272 -16.66 -26.50 11.34
C GLY A 272 -15.92 -25.19 11.70
N ASP A 273 -16.62 -24.33 12.46
CA ASP A 273 -16.19 -22.95 12.76
C ASP A 273 -14.88 -22.83 13.58
N GLY A 274 -14.47 -23.91 14.26
CA GLY A 274 -13.23 -23.95 15.03
C GLY A 274 -11.98 -24.31 14.21
N ALA A 275 -12.15 -24.75 12.96
CA ALA A 275 -11.04 -25.15 12.11
C ALA A 275 -10.29 -23.92 11.55
N GLY A 276 -8.96 -23.95 11.64
CA GLY A 276 -8.08 -23.04 10.93
C GLY A 276 -7.53 -23.75 9.70
N LEU A 277 -7.74 -23.18 8.51
CA LEU A 277 -7.31 -23.79 7.25
C LEU A 277 -6.13 -23.02 6.67
N HIS A 278 -5.06 -23.74 6.34
CA HIS A 278 -4.04 -23.20 5.46
C HIS A 278 -4.66 -22.93 4.08
N PRO A 279 -4.31 -21.84 3.37
CA PRO A 279 -4.97 -21.47 2.11
C PRO A 279 -5.00 -22.55 1.02
N TRP A 280 -4.02 -23.44 0.91
CA TRP A 280 -4.12 -24.58 -0.04
C TRP A 280 -5.25 -25.57 0.26
N ALA A 281 -5.70 -25.65 1.52
CA ALA A 281 -6.90 -26.37 1.94
C ALA A 281 -8.06 -25.42 2.24
N GLY A 282 -7.92 -24.12 1.93
CA GLY A 282 -8.91 -23.11 2.27
C GLY A 282 -10.19 -23.28 1.47
N GLU A 283 -11.31 -23.01 2.15
CA GLU A 283 -12.66 -23.05 1.60
C GLU A 283 -13.26 -21.63 1.60
N THR A 284 -14.16 -21.35 0.67
CA THR A 284 -14.90 -20.08 0.60
C THR A 284 -16.38 -20.36 0.29
N ILE A 285 -17.10 -20.87 1.29
CA ILE A 285 -18.53 -21.19 1.21
C ILE A 285 -19.29 -20.10 1.97
N LEU A 286 -19.99 -19.24 1.25
CA LEU A 286 -20.73 -18.11 1.84
C LEU A 286 -21.88 -18.61 2.71
N ASN A 287 -21.96 -18.12 3.96
CA ASN A 287 -23.04 -18.43 4.88
C ASN A 287 -23.36 -17.21 5.75
N TYR A 288 -24.28 -16.37 5.28
CA TYR A 288 -24.69 -15.17 6.00
C TYR A 288 -25.65 -15.50 7.15
N THR A 289 -25.21 -15.20 8.37
CA THR A 289 -25.98 -15.42 9.61
C THR A 289 -26.18 -14.12 10.40
N GLY A 290 -25.92 -12.97 9.76
CA GLY A 290 -26.14 -11.64 10.35
C GLY A 290 -27.60 -11.20 10.34
N PRO A 291 -27.89 -9.99 10.85
CA PRO A 291 -29.24 -9.44 10.86
C PRO A 291 -29.74 -9.14 9.43
N LYS A 292 -31.05 -9.16 9.20
CA LYS A 292 -31.64 -8.80 7.89
C LYS A 292 -31.71 -7.27 7.76
N PRO A 293 -31.34 -6.69 6.60
CA PRO A 293 -31.51 -5.24 6.38
C PRO A 293 -32.99 -4.81 6.38
N PRO A 294 -33.31 -3.59 6.87
CA PRO A 294 -32.40 -2.65 7.53
C PRO A 294 -32.10 -3.08 8.99
N PHE A 295 -30.88 -2.84 9.44
CA PHE A 295 -30.46 -3.05 10.84
C PHE A 295 -29.58 -1.89 11.29
N GLU A 296 -29.53 -1.64 12.60
CA GLU A 296 -28.78 -0.50 13.17
C GLU A 296 -27.41 -0.90 13.74
N THR A 297 -27.25 -2.16 14.16
CA THR A 297 -26.03 -2.64 14.80
C THR A 297 -25.73 -4.10 14.49
N LEU A 298 -24.44 -4.46 14.53
CA LEU A 298 -23.96 -5.85 14.52
C LEU A 298 -23.57 -6.34 15.92
N GLU A 299 -23.70 -5.49 16.94
CA GLU A 299 -23.41 -5.85 18.33
C GLU A 299 -24.25 -7.05 18.77
N GLY A 300 -23.63 -7.98 19.50
CA GLY A 300 -24.28 -9.21 19.97
C GLY A 300 -24.33 -10.34 18.94
N HIS A 301 -23.98 -10.10 17.67
CA HIS A 301 -23.85 -11.18 16.68
C HIS A 301 -22.49 -11.86 16.77
N GLN A 302 -22.48 -13.20 16.82
CA GLN A 302 -21.25 -13.99 16.82
C GLN A 302 -20.43 -13.77 15.53
N LYS A 303 -21.10 -13.84 14.36
CA LYS A 303 -20.50 -13.59 13.05
C LYS A 303 -20.93 -12.22 12.54
N TYR A 304 -19.96 -11.37 12.20
CA TYR A 304 -20.18 -9.95 11.92
C TYR A 304 -19.35 -9.39 10.75
N SER A 305 -18.70 -10.23 9.96
CA SER A 305 -17.86 -9.76 8.84
C SER A 305 -17.81 -10.73 7.66
N PHE A 306 -17.61 -10.18 6.46
CA PHE A 306 -17.26 -10.94 5.24
C PHE A 306 -15.75 -11.19 5.11
N LEU A 307 -14.92 -10.61 5.99
CA LEU A 307 -13.49 -10.94 6.03
C LEU A 307 -13.30 -12.22 6.86
N LYS A 308 -12.53 -13.17 6.33
CA LYS A 308 -11.96 -14.27 7.13
C LYS A 308 -10.93 -13.71 8.12
N THR A 309 -10.48 -14.54 9.06
CA THR A 309 -9.55 -14.16 10.12
C THR A 309 -8.21 -14.87 9.98
N PRO A 310 -7.23 -14.30 9.24
CA PRO A 310 -5.91 -14.89 9.12
C PRO A 310 -5.08 -14.70 10.39
N ARG A 311 -4.26 -15.71 10.71
CA ARG A 311 -3.29 -15.72 11.81
C ARG A 311 -1.99 -16.34 11.31
N TRP A 312 -0.87 -15.83 11.80
CA TRP A 312 0.45 -16.45 11.62
C TRP A 312 0.83 -17.13 12.92
N LYS A 313 0.98 -18.46 12.94
CA LYS A 313 1.25 -19.27 14.15
C LYS A 313 0.33 -18.88 15.32
N GLU A 314 -0.97 -18.78 15.04
CA GLU A 314 -2.03 -18.34 15.98
C GLU A 314 -1.96 -16.87 16.44
N GLN A 315 -1.00 -16.08 15.96
CA GLN A 315 -0.84 -14.68 16.32
C GLN A 315 -1.53 -13.76 15.29
N PRO A 316 -2.24 -12.71 15.74
CA PRO A 316 -2.68 -11.65 14.85
C PRO A 316 -1.47 -10.84 14.38
N MET A 317 -1.49 -10.41 13.12
CA MET A 317 -0.43 -9.62 12.50
C MET A 317 -0.98 -8.30 11.98
N GLU A 318 -0.24 -7.23 12.19
CA GLU A 318 -0.33 -6.04 11.36
C GLU A 318 0.54 -6.22 10.11
N VAL A 319 0.03 -5.76 8.97
CA VAL A 319 0.75 -5.72 7.69
C VAL A 319 0.61 -4.33 7.06
N GLY A 320 1.52 -3.97 6.15
CA GLY A 320 1.47 -2.68 5.45
C GLY A 320 2.76 -1.87 5.56
N PRO A 321 2.73 -0.57 5.20
CA PRO A 321 3.91 0.27 5.18
C PRO A 321 4.68 0.26 6.50
N LEU A 322 3.99 0.40 7.64
CA LEU A 322 4.65 0.35 8.95
C LEU A 322 5.33 -1.01 9.18
N SER A 323 4.66 -2.11 8.86
CA SER A 323 5.21 -3.45 9.07
C SER A 323 6.46 -3.69 8.23
N ARG A 324 6.46 -3.26 6.96
CA ARG A 324 7.64 -3.34 6.10
C ARG A 324 8.82 -2.57 6.66
N LEU A 325 8.61 -1.33 7.11
CA LEU A 325 9.69 -0.54 7.69
C LEU A 325 10.21 -1.14 9.00
N ILE A 326 9.33 -1.65 9.86
CA ILE A 326 9.73 -2.31 11.12
C ILE A 326 10.56 -3.57 10.84
N VAL A 327 10.10 -4.44 9.94
CA VAL A 327 10.84 -5.66 9.58
C VAL A 327 12.18 -5.31 8.92
N ALA A 328 12.21 -4.32 8.01
CA ALA A 328 13.45 -3.87 7.38
C ALA A 328 14.44 -3.22 8.36
N TYR A 329 13.93 -2.42 9.30
CA TYR A 329 14.73 -1.81 10.36
C TYR A 329 15.37 -2.87 11.25
N ALA A 330 14.58 -3.85 11.69
CA ALA A 330 15.05 -4.98 12.52
C ALA A 330 16.02 -5.90 11.76
N ALA A 331 15.83 -6.07 10.45
CA ALA A 331 16.74 -6.84 9.59
C ALA A 331 18.07 -6.11 9.28
N GLY A 332 18.25 -4.86 9.74
CA GLY A 332 19.50 -4.13 9.57
C GLY A 332 19.66 -3.43 8.21
N HIS A 333 18.58 -3.18 7.47
CA HIS A 333 18.64 -2.47 6.19
C HIS A 333 18.99 -0.98 6.43
N THR A 334 20.20 -0.58 6.05
CA THR A 334 20.78 0.73 6.42
C THR A 334 20.04 1.90 5.79
N ASP A 335 19.62 1.76 4.54
CA ASP A 335 18.82 2.77 3.81
C ASP A 335 17.49 3.07 4.52
N VAL A 336 16.81 2.03 5.00
CA VAL A 336 15.58 2.18 5.79
C VAL A 336 15.88 2.75 7.18
N GLN A 337 16.92 2.28 7.86
CA GLN A 337 17.28 2.77 9.18
C GLN A 337 17.63 4.26 9.18
N GLU A 338 18.38 4.73 8.19
CA GLU A 338 18.74 6.13 8.00
C GLU A 338 17.50 6.98 7.74
N LEU A 339 16.66 6.59 6.77
CA LEU A 339 15.44 7.32 6.43
C LEU A 339 14.47 7.46 7.62
N VAL A 340 14.31 6.39 8.40
CA VAL A 340 13.50 6.38 9.62
C VAL A 340 14.10 7.31 10.68
N LYS A 341 15.41 7.19 10.96
CA LYS A 341 16.11 8.04 11.95
C LYS A 341 16.02 9.51 11.59
N ASP A 342 16.24 9.86 10.33
CA ASP A 342 16.16 11.23 9.83
C ASP A 342 14.76 11.81 9.99
N THR A 343 13.74 11.03 9.68
CA THR A 343 12.32 11.44 9.80
C THR A 343 11.94 11.69 11.26
N LEU A 344 12.29 10.77 12.15
CA LEU A 344 12.06 10.91 13.59
C LEU A 344 12.84 12.11 14.16
N GLY A 345 14.07 12.32 13.69
CA GLY A 345 14.91 13.47 14.05
C GLY A 345 14.29 14.81 13.64
N LYS A 346 13.81 14.93 12.39
CA LYS A 346 13.11 16.13 11.89
C LYS A 346 11.85 16.44 12.71
N LEU A 347 11.12 15.42 13.13
CA LEU A 347 9.93 15.58 13.97
C LEU A 347 10.25 15.71 15.46
N ASN A 348 11.49 15.47 15.88
CA ASN A 348 11.93 15.41 17.28
C ASN A 348 11.03 14.49 18.13
N VAL A 349 10.85 13.25 17.67
CA VAL A 349 10.05 12.22 18.35
C VAL A 349 10.86 10.93 18.54
N PRO A 350 10.61 10.13 19.58
CA PRO A 350 11.34 8.89 19.82
C PRO A 350 10.92 7.78 18.84
N VAL A 351 11.71 6.72 18.73
CA VAL A 351 11.40 5.54 17.89
C VAL A 351 10.03 4.92 18.20
N GLY A 352 9.60 4.98 19.47
CA GLY A 352 8.28 4.50 19.88
C GLY A 352 7.11 5.20 19.19
N ALA A 353 7.32 6.40 18.61
CA ALA A 353 6.31 7.12 17.84
C ALA A 353 5.88 6.39 16.56
N LEU A 354 6.71 5.48 16.03
CA LEU A 354 6.35 4.65 14.88
C LEU A 354 5.13 3.75 15.16
N PHE A 355 4.94 3.34 16.42
CA PHE A 355 3.87 2.44 16.81
C PHE A 355 2.58 3.20 17.10
N SER A 356 2.05 3.89 16.09
CA SER A 356 0.89 4.78 16.21
C SER A 356 0.19 5.03 14.86
N THR A 357 -0.97 5.67 14.91
CA THR A 357 -1.66 6.21 13.72
C THR A 357 -0.72 7.12 12.92
N LEU A 358 -0.08 8.09 13.60
CA LEU A 358 0.85 9.02 12.94
C LEU A 358 2.06 8.28 12.34
N GLY A 359 2.53 7.25 13.03
CA GLY A 359 3.63 6.39 12.59
C GLY A 359 3.28 5.59 11.33
N ARG A 360 2.06 5.06 11.20
CA ARG A 360 1.59 4.42 9.96
C ARG A 360 1.50 5.40 8.80
N THR A 361 0.97 6.60 9.04
CA THR A 361 0.89 7.65 8.02
C THR A 361 2.29 8.08 7.57
N ALA A 362 3.21 8.27 8.51
CA ALA A 362 4.62 8.56 8.19
C ALA A 362 5.26 7.42 7.41
N ALA A 363 5.06 6.17 7.83
CA ALA A 363 5.61 5.00 7.16
C ALA A 363 5.18 4.90 5.70
N ARG A 364 3.94 5.25 5.36
CA ARG A 364 3.46 5.30 3.98
C ARG A 364 4.19 6.34 3.12
N GLY A 365 4.55 7.49 3.70
CA GLY A 365 5.40 8.48 3.03
C GLY A 365 6.80 7.96 2.77
N LEU A 366 7.43 7.38 3.79
CA LEU A 366 8.78 6.82 3.65
C LEU A 366 8.83 5.67 2.64
N ASP A 367 7.79 4.84 2.63
CA ASP A 367 7.62 3.76 1.66
C ASP A 367 7.49 4.30 0.21
N ALA A 368 6.81 5.44 0.02
CA ALA A 368 6.76 6.12 -1.29
C ALA A 368 8.11 6.71 -1.70
N ALA A 369 8.86 7.30 -0.76
CA ALA A 369 10.19 7.85 -1.03
C ALA A 369 11.18 6.75 -1.43
N LEU A 370 11.18 5.61 -0.71
CA LEU A 370 11.99 4.43 -1.06
C LEU A 370 11.60 3.88 -2.44
N ALA A 371 10.30 3.67 -2.68
CA ALA A 371 9.81 3.17 -3.97
C ALA A 371 10.17 4.11 -5.13
N MET A 372 10.17 5.42 -4.93
CA MET A 372 10.58 6.39 -5.95
C MET A 372 12.08 6.28 -6.25
N GLY A 373 12.92 6.13 -5.23
CA GLY A 373 14.35 5.85 -5.40
C GLY A 373 14.59 4.57 -6.20
N TRP A 374 13.90 3.49 -5.85
CA TRP A 374 14.04 2.21 -6.55
C TRP A 374 13.43 2.21 -7.94
N LEU A 375 12.36 2.98 -8.19
CA LEU A 375 11.80 3.14 -9.54
C LEU A 375 12.85 3.73 -10.50
N LYS A 376 13.59 4.74 -10.06
CA LYS A 376 14.73 5.31 -10.82
C LYS A 376 15.83 4.26 -11.04
N GLU A 377 16.18 3.52 -10.00
CA GLU A 377 17.19 2.46 -10.05
C GLU A 377 16.81 1.36 -11.07
N PHE A 378 15.61 0.79 -10.97
CA PHE A 378 15.13 -0.27 -11.86
C PHE A 378 15.01 0.19 -13.30
N PHE A 379 14.57 1.43 -13.53
CA PHE A 379 14.53 1.99 -14.88
C PHE A 379 15.94 2.19 -15.44
N GLY A 380 16.91 2.64 -14.63
CA GLY A 380 18.32 2.70 -15.02
C GLY A 380 18.87 1.34 -15.43
N GLN A 381 18.62 0.30 -14.62
CA GLN A 381 19.02 -1.09 -14.91
C GLN A 381 18.35 -1.63 -16.18
N LEU A 382 17.08 -1.30 -16.42
CA LEU A 382 16.40 -1.63 -17.68
C LEU A 382 17.11 -0.98 -18.86
N MET A 383 17.45 0.31 -18.77
CA MET A 383 18.16 1.02 -19.83
C MET A 383 19.55 0.42 -20.11
N ASP A 384 20.26 -0.02 -19.08
CA ASP A 384 21.56 -0.67 -19.25
C ASP A 384 21.44 -2.02 -19.99
N ARG A 385 20.41 -2.81 -19.71
CA ARG A 385 20.10 -4.04 -20.47
C ARG A 385 19.74 -3.75 -21.92
N VAL A 386 18.95 -2.70 -22.17
CA VAL A 386 18.59 -2.28 -23.53
C VAL A 386 19.83 -1.91 -24.34
N LYS A 387 20.81 -1.20 -23.75
CA LYS A 387 22.07 -0.81 -24.43
C LYS A 387 22.89 -2.00 -24.91
N ILE A 388 22.87 -3.12 -24.18
CA ILE A 388 23.59 -4.35 -24.54
C ILE A 388 22.70 -5.38 -25.26
N ASN A 389 21.47 -4.99 -25.65
CA ASN A 389 20.48 -5.83 -26.32
C ASN A 389 20.05 -7.08 -25.51
N GLU A 390 20.09 -7.02 -24.18
CA GLU A 390 19.53 -8.04 -23.27
C GLU A 390 18.04 -7.78 -23.01
N VAL A 391 17.22 -7.97 -24.05
CA VAL A 391 15.83 -7.48 -24.07
C VAL A 391 14.76 -8.60 -24.05
N SER A 392 15.13 -9.82 -23.66
CA SER A 392 14.16 -10.92 -23.53
C SER A 392 13.15 -10.67 -22.41
N THR A 393 11.86 -10.60 -22.75
CA THR A 393 10.77 -10.27 -21.81
C THR A 393 9.82 -11.44 -21.52
N PHE A 394 10.03 -12.61 -22.14
CA PHE A 394 9.16 -13.77 -21.97
C PHE A 394 9.93 -15.10 -22.04
N ASN A 395 9.68 -15.98 -21.07
CA ASN A 395 10.03 -17.39 -21.14
C ASN A 395 8.79 -18.22 -21.51
N GLY A 396 8.80 -18.83 -22.70
CA GLY A 396 7.70 -19.65 -23.22
C GLY A 396 7.82 -21.15 -22.99
N GLU A 397 8.87 -21.64 -22.30
CA GLU A 397 9.14 -23.08 -22.13
C GLU A 397 7.95 -23.87 -21.57
N LYS A 398 7.18 -23.26 -20.67
CA LYS A 398 5.98 -23.84 -20.05
C LYS A 398 4.71 -23.04 -20.36
N TRP A 399 4.60 -22.47 -21.56
CA TRP A 399 3.37 -21.76 -21.97
C TRP A 399 2.20 -22.71 -22.18
N GLU A 400 2.45 -23.82 -22.88
CA GLU A 400 1.41 -24.80 -23.23
C GLU A 400 1.06 -25.71 -22.04
N PRO A 401 -0.23 -25.84 -21.63
CA PRO A 401 -0.61 -26.63 -20.45
C PRO A 401 -0.17 -28.09 -20.46
N LYS A 402 0.00 -28.67 -21.66
CA LYS A 402 0.54 -30.04 -21.84
C LYS A 402 1.96 -30.24 -21.31
N SER A 403 2.70 -29.15 -21.07
CA SER A 403 4.06 -29.16 -20.52
C SER A 403 4.09 -29.10 -18.99
N TRP A 404 2.95 -28.90 -18.34
CA TRP A 404 2.85 -28.74 -16.90
C TRP A 404 2.77 -30.10 -16.20
N PRO A 405 3.17 -30.18 -14.92
CA PRO A 405 2.79 -31.31 -14.07
C PRO A 405 1.26 -31.49 -14.05
N ALA A 406 0.80 -32.74 -13.97
CA ALA A 406 -0.63 -33.03 -13.86
C ALA A 406 -1.24 -32.45 -12.59
N ASP A 407 -0.51 -32.50 -11.47
CA ASP A 407 -0.87 -31.89 -10.20
C ASP A 407 0.27 -30.97 -9.75
N ALA A 408 -0.05 -29.72 -9.40
CA ALA A 408 0.93 -28.74 -8.93
C ALA A 408 0.31 -27.79 -7.91
N GLU A 409 1.11 -27.38 -6.92
CA GLU A 409 0.74 -26.37 -5.93
C GLU A 409 1.74 -25.21 -6.03
N GLY A 410 1.24 -23.98 -5.91
CA GLY A 410 2.11 -22.81 -5.90
C GLY A 410 1.60 -21.69 -5.01
N VAL A 411 2.52 -20.82 -4.64
CA VAL A 411 2.26 -19.61 -3.87
C VAL A 411 2.91 -18.40 -4.52
N GLY A 412 2.14 -17.35 -4.71
CA GLY A 412 2.58 -16.05 -5.20
C GLY A 412 2.53 -15.04 -4.07
N LEU A 413 3.70 -14.70 -3.54
CA LEU A 413 3.85 -13.66 -2.51
C LEU A 413 4.21 -12.31 -3.12
N VAL A 414 3.57 -11.27 -2.61
CA VAL A 414 3.79 -9.87 -2.98
C VAL A 414 3.59 -9.00 -1.74
N GLU A 415 4.38 -7.94 -1.57
CA GLU A 415 3.99 -6.83 -0.70
C GLU A 415 3.17 -5.85 -1.52
N ALA A 416 1.86 -5.81 -1.33
CA ALA A 416 1.02 -4.76 -1.92
C ALA A 416 1.20 -3.42 -1.17
N PRO A 417 0.74 -2.28 -1.73
CA PRO A 417 0.80 -1.00 -1.03
C PRO A 417 0.23 -1.07 0.39
N ARG A 418 -0.80 -1.90 0.61
CA ARG A 418 -1.45 -2.11 1.92
C ARG A 418 -0.83 -3.23 2.78
N GLY A 419 0.12 -4.02 2.29
CA GLY A 419 0.83 -5.05 3.07
C GLY A 419 1.00 -6.39 2.37
N ALA A 420 1.21 -7.44 3.17
CA ALA A 420 1.46 -8.80 2.75
C ALA A 420 0.25 -9.43 2.01
N LEU A 421 0.44 -9.75 0.72
CA LEU A 421 -0.53 -10.38 -0.17
C LEU A 421 -0.03 -11.76 -0.61
N ALA A 422 -0.87 -12.77 -0.47
CA ALA A 422 -0.59 -14.12 -0.94
C ALA A 422 -1.72 -14.66 -1.83
N HIS A 423 -1.34 -15.26 -2.95
CA HIS A 423 -2.19 -16.09 -3.78
C HIS A 423 -1.71 -17.54 -3.69
N TYR A 424 -2.59 -18.46 -3.31
CA TYR A 424 -2.32 -19.89 -3.26
C TYR A 424 -3.13 -20.58 -4.34
N ILE A 425 -2.46 -21.35 -5.19
CA ILE A 425 -3.07 -22.04 -6.32
C ILE A 425 -2.79 -23.54 -6.23
N LYS A 426 -3.81 -24.33 -6.56
CA LYS A 426 -3.71 -25.74 -6.90
C LYS A 426 -4.12 -25.92 -8.35
N ILE A 427 -3.29 -26.59 -9.13
CA ILE A 427 -3.54 -26.91 -10.53
C ILE A 427 -3.69 -28.42 -10.63
N LYS A 428 -4.75 -28.86 -11.33
CA LYS A 428 -5.02 -30.26 -11.64
C LYS A 428 -5.43 -30.41 -13.09
N ASN A 429 -4.72 -31.27 -13.82
CA ASN A 429 -4.92 -31.55 -15.25
C ASN A 429 -5.02 -30.29 -16.11
N GLY A 430 -4.15 -29.31 -15.85
CA GLY A 430 -4.10 -28.05 -16.59
C GLY A 430 -5.19 -27.03 -16.22
N ALA A 431 -6.03 -27.31 -15.23
CA ALA A 431 -7.08 -26.41 -14.73
C ALA A 431 -6.84 -26.02 -13.26
N ILE A 432 -7.44 -24.92 -12.82
CA ILE A 432 -7.41 -24.50 -11.41
C ILE A 432 -8.34 -25.41 -10.62
N ASP A 433 -7.79 -26.10 -9.63
CA ASP A 433 -8.53 -26.98 -8.70
C ASP A 433 -8.96 -26.21 -7.43
N ASN A 434 -8.06 -25.39 -6.88
CA ASN A 434 -8.35 -24.45 -5.80
C ASN A 434 -7.55 -23.15 -5.99
N TYR A 435 -8.12 -22.03 -5.57
CA TYR A 435 -7.46 -20.73 -5.58
C TYR A 435 -7.90 -19.91 -4.38
N GLN A 436 -6.98 -19.65 -3.45
CA GLN A 436 -7.26 -18.91 -2.22
C GLN A 436 -6.34 -17.70 -2.11
N LEU A 437 -6.88 -16.61 -1.56
CA LEU A 437 -6.18 -15.34 -1.43
C LEU A 437 -6.21 -14.91 0.02
N VAL A 438 -5.05 -14.58 0.57
CA VAL A 438 -4.94 -13.89 1.86
C VAL A 438 -4.39 -12.49 1.58
N VAL A 439 -5.26 -11.50 1.72
CA VAL A 439 -5.06 -10.12 1.24
C VAL A 439 -4.70 -9.22 2.43
N PRO A 440 -3.97 -8.10 2.25
CA PRO A 440 -3.48 -7.31 3.39
C PRO A 440 -4.60 -6.77 4.29
N THR A 441 -5.70 -6.30 3.70
CA THR A 441 -6.85 -5.83 4.47
C THR A 441 -7.61 -6.98 5.14
N THR A 442 -7.49 -8.22 4.66
CA THR A 442 -7.98 -9.40 5.38
C THR A 442 -7.20 -9.57 6.69
N TRP A 443 -5.88 -9.38 6.69
CA TRP A 443 -5.09 -9.37 7.93
C TRP A 443 -5.54 -8.26 8.88
N ASN A 444 -5.47 -7.01 8.42
CA ASN A 444 -5.67 -5.86 9.28
C ASN A 444 -7.11 -5.69 9.76
N GLY A 445 -8.09 -5.89 8.86
CA GLY A 445 -9.52 -5.67 9.11
C GLY A 445 -10.31 -6.92 9.52
N SER A 446 -9.65 -8.07 9.67
CA SER A 446 -10.36 -9.30 10.04
C SER A 446 -11.10 -9.17 11.37
N PRO A 447 -12.25 -9.87 11.53
CA PRO A 447 -12.93 -9.96 12.81
C PRO A 447 -12.12 -10.84 13.78
N ARG A 448 -12.59 -10.94 15.02
CA ARG A 448 -11.97 -11.76 16.07
C ARG A 448 -11.97 -13.24 15.71
N ASP A 449 -10.96 -13.95 16.20
CA ASP A 449 -10.93 -15.41 16.13
C ASP A 449 -11.76 -16.06 17.27
N ALA A 450 -11.75 -17.39 17.35
CA ALA A 450 -12.49 -18.15 18.35
C ALA A 450 -12.05 -17.84 19.80
N LYS A 451 -10.80 -17.35 19.99
CA LYS A 451 -10.26 -16.90 21.27
C LYS A 451 -10.60 -15.44 21.56
N GLN A 452 -11.44 -14.81 20.74
CA GLN A 452 -11.85 -13.41 20.82
C GLN A 452 -10.68 -12.42 20.68
N VAL A 453 -9.57 -12.83 20.05
CA VAL A 453 -8.41 -11.96 19.84
C VAL A 453 -8.68 -11.02 18.67
N ARG A 454 -8.48 -9.72 18.90
CA ARG A 454 -8.66 -8.65 17.91
C ARG A 454 -7.55 -8.65 16.86
N SER A 455 -7.90 -8.17 15.67
CA SER A 455 -6.93 -7.85 14.61
C SER A 455 -6.59 -6.35 14.60
N ALA A 456 -5.75 -5.92 13.66
CA ALA A 456 -5.10 -4.61 13.71
C ALA A 456 -6.06 -3.42 13.78
N PHE A 457 -7.13 -3.40 12.98
CA PHE A 457 -8.09 -2.29 12.96
C PHE A 457 -8.82 -2.14 14.30
N GLU A 458 -9.45 -3.21 14.79
CA GLU A 458 -10.13 -3.18 16.09
C GLU A 458 -9.17 -2.81 17.22
N GLN A 459 -7.98 -3.41 17.25
CA GLN A 459 -7.00 -3.18 18.31
C GLN A 459 -6.46 -1.74 18.28
N SER A 460 -6.32 -1.14 17.10
CA SER A 460 -5.82 0.24 16.97
C SER A 460 -6.82 1.26 17.48
N LEU A 461 -8.11 0.99 17.44
CA LEU A 461 -9.13 1.91 17.98
C LEU A 461 -9.18 1.92 19.52
N ILE A 462 -8.65 0.89 20.19
CA ILE A 462 -8.71 0.78 21.64
C ILE A 462 -7.90 1.89 22.30
N GLY A 463 -8.56 2.69 23.13
CA GLY A 463 -7.96 3.78 23.89
C GLY A 463 -7.86 5.11 23.13
N THR A 464 -8.22 5.15 21.84
CA THR A 464 -8.26 6.41 21.08
C THR A 464 -9.38 7.32 21.63
N PRO A 465 -9.07 8.56 22.06
CA PRO A 465 -10.09 9.49 22.53
C PRO A 465 -10.95 9.97 21.35
N VAL A 466 -12.26 10.08 21.57
CA VAL A 466 -13.23 10.58 20.58
C VAL A 466 -13.93 11.79 21.17
N ALA A 467 -13.73 12.97 20.58
CA ALA A 467 -14.31 14.21 21.11
C ALA A 467 -15.82 14.30 20.86
N SER A 468 -16.31 13.73 19.75
CA SER A 468 -17.73 13.65 19.41
C SER A 468 -18.06 12.32 18.75
N LEU A 469 -19.05 11.60 19.28
CA LEU A 469 -19.55 10.35 18.69
C LEU A 469 -20.33 10.59 17.38
N GLU A 470 -20.90 11.78 17.23
CA GLU A 470 -21.62 12.19 16.01
C GLU A 470 -20.66 12.61 14.90
N GLN A 471 -19.43 12.98 15.26
CA GLN A 471 -18.36 13.41 14.34
C GLN A 471 -17.05 12.66 14.65
N PRO A 472 -16.98 11.34 14.40
CA PRO A 472 -15.90 10.48 14.89
C PRO A 472 -14.62 10.57 14.03
N VAL A 473 -14.11 11.77 13.79
CA VAL A 473 -12.90 12.00 12.97
C VAL A 473 -11.69 11.22 13.53
N GLU A 474 -11.61 11.05 14.85
CA GLU A 474 -10.52 10.30 15.47
C GLU A 474 -10.53 8.81 15.13
N ILE A 475 -11.72 8.20 14.99
CA ILE A 475 -11.87 6.81 14.54
C ILE A 475 -11.40 6.70 13.09
N ILE A 476 -11.84 7.65 12.25
CA ILE A 476 -11.55 7.67 10.82
C ILE A 476 -10.05 7.84 10.58
N ARG A 477 -9.37 8.73 11.32
CA ARG A 477 -7.89 8.90 11.26
C ARG A 477 -7.15 7.58 11.44
N THR A 478 -7.53 6.78 12.44
CA THR A 478 -6.86 5.51 12.72
C THR A 478 -7.19 4.43 11.70
N ILE A 479 -8.41 4.40 11.16
CA ILE A 479 -8.79 3.43 10.13
C ILE A 479 -8.17 3.77 8.76
N HIS A 480 -8.05 5.05 8.43
CA HIS A 480 -7.41 5.50 7.20
C HIS A 480 -5.87 5.43 7.26
N SER A 481 -5.23 5.49 8.43
CA SER A 481 -3.76 5.35 8.55
C SER A 481 -3.26 3.98 8.17
#